data_AF-A0A3A3DHM5-F1
#
_entry.id   AF-A0A3A3DHM5-F1
#
_cell.length_a   1.000
_cell.length_b   1.000
_cell.length_c   1.000
_cell.angle_alpha   90.00
_cell.angle_beta   90.00
_cell.angle_gamma   90.00
#
_symmetry.space_group_name_H-M   'P 1'
#
loop_
_entity.id
_entity.type
_entity.pdbx_description
1 polymer ?
#
loop_
_entity_poly.entity_id
_entity_poly.type
_entity_poly.pdbx_seq_one_letter_code
_entity_poly.pdbx_strand_id
1 'polypeptide(L)'
;MTTIPYKPDASGPFVMRFEDDAGEAITYAATQLRIQTQDACIAIDGVRVGDEYEFTLPDLPPRLYVVSAYYAAGDGWRFARRMNLLPEGGC
;
A
#
# COMPACT_ATOMS: atom_id res chain seq x y z
N MET A 1 -2.61 10.34 11.59
CA MET A 1 -2.23 8.97 11.17
C MET A 1 -3.51 8.29 10.69
N THR A 2 -3.54 7.79 9.45
CA THR A 2 -4.76 7.25 8.82
C THR A 2 -4.81 5.73 8.99
N THR A 3 -5.94 5.19 9.46
CA THR A 3 -6.20 3.75 9.51
C THR A 3 -7.17 3.40 8.40
N ILE A 4 -6.84 2.37 7.62
CA ILE A 4 -7.66 1.89 6.51
C ILE A 4 -8.16 0.49 6.88
N PRO A 5 -9.48 0.31 7.10
CA PRO A 5 -10.05 -1.02 7.22
C PRO A 5 -10.01 -1.72 5.87
N TYR A 6 -9.65 -3.01 5.85
CA TYR A 6 -9.72 -3.84 4.65
C TYR A 6 -10.21 -5.23 5.02
N LYS A 7 -10.92 -5.92 4.14
CA LYS A 7 -11.24 -7.34 4.33
C LYS A 7 -10.18 -8.17 3.60
N PRO A 8 -9.51 -9.12 4.27
CA PRO A 8 -8.86 -10.23 3.57
C PRO A 8 -9.90 -10.83 2.62
N ASP A 9 -9.52 -11.02 1.36
CA ASP A 9 -10.40 -11.54 0.29
C ASP A 9 -11.57 -10.63 -0.16
N ALA A 10 -11.62 -9.36 0.25
CA ALA A 10 -12.48 -8.41 -0.46
C ALA A 10 -12.11 -8.36 -1.94
N SER A 11 -13.12 -8.31 -2.80
CA SER A 11 -13.01 -8.48 -4.25
C SER A 11 -12.23 -7.40 -5.00
N GLY A 12 -11.62 -6.43 -4.30
CA GLY A 12 -10.91 -5.31 -4.91
C GLY A 12 -9.49 -5.16 -4.37
N PRO A 13 -8.51 -4.86 -5.23
CA PRO A 13 -7.15 -4.56 -4.79
C PRO A 13 -7.14 -3.30 -3.91
N PHE A 14 -6.12 -3.18 -3.06
CA PHE A 14 -5.85 -1.90 -2.41
C PHE A 14 -5.26 -0.96 -3.47
N VAL A 15 -5.88 0.21 -3.66
CA VAL A 15 -5.51 1.15 -4.72
C VAL A 15 -4.83 2.38 -4.14
N MET A 16 -3.75 2.83 -4.76
CA MET A 16 -3.14 4.12 -4.48
C MET A 16 -2.94 4.94 -5.75
N ARG A 17 -3.24 6.22 -5.65
CA ARG A 17 -2.82 7.25 -6.61
C ARG A 17 -1.82 8.19 -5.93
N PHE A 18 -0.78 8.56 -6.66
CA PHE A 18 0.15 9.59 -6.22
C PHE A 18 -0.21 10.89 -6.92
N GLU A 19 -0.18 11.99 -6.19
CA GLU A 19 -0.59 13.30 -6.69
C GLU A 19 0.50 14.32 -6.36
N ASP A 20 0.64 15.32 -7.22
CA ASP A 20 1.44 16.51 -6.94
C ASP A 20 0.67 17.52 -6.08
N ASP A 21 1.28 18.68 -5.81
CA ASP A 21 0.65 19.73 -5.00
C ASP A 21 -0.58 20.37 -5.69
N ALA A 22 -0.74 20.18 -7.01
CA ALA A 22 -1.91 20.61 -7.78
C ALA A 22 -3.01 19.54 -7.84
N GLY A 23 -2.76 18.33 -7.30
CA GLY A 23 -3.67 17.19 -7.37
C GLY A 23 -3.58 16.42 -8.70
N GLU A 24 -2.58 16.70 -9.54
CA GLU A 24 -2.36 15.97 -10.78
C GLU A 24 -1.67 14.63 -10.50
N ALA A 25 -2.09 13.59 -11.22
CA ALA A 25 -1.57 12.25 -11.01
C ALA A 25 -0.09 12.16 -11.42
N ILE A 26 0.75 11.70 -10.50
CA ILE A 26 2.16 11.40 -10.76
C ILE A 26 2.34 9.90 -10.98
N THR A 27 2.99 9.56 -12.09
CA THR A 27 3.42 8.19 -12.38
C THR A 27 4.89 7.99 -11.99
N TYR A 28 5.16 6.93 -11.24
CA TYR A 28 6.50 6.45 -10.90
C TYR A 28 6.82 5.15 -11.64
N ALA A 29 8.11 4.82 -11.74
CA ALA A 29 8.55 3.59 -12.41
C ALA A 29 8.10 2.32 -11.68
N ALA A 30 8.06 2.37 -10.35
CA ALA A 30 7.59 1.30 -9.50
C ALA A 30 7.10 1.86 -8.15
N THR A 31 6.18 1.15 -7.52
CA THR A 31 5.67 1.48 -6.18
C THR A 31 5.64 0.21 -5.33
N GLN A 32 5.78 0.37 -4.01
CA GLN A 32 5.84 -0.76 -3.10
C GLN A 32 5.20 -0.42 -1.75
N LEU A 33 4.34 -1.31 -1.27
CA LEU A 33 3.88 -1.32 0.12
C LEU A 33 4.80 -2.21 0.95
N ARG A 34 5.20 -1.72 2.11
CA ARG A 34 5.98 -2.47 3.10
C ARG A 34 5.18 -2.60 4.38
N ILE A 35 4.75 -3.81 4.69
CA ILE A 35 3.97 -4.15 5.88
C ILE A 35 4.93 -4.67 6.95
N GLN A 36 5.00 -3.96 8.07
CA GLN A 36 5.76 -4.42 9.23
C GLN A 36 4.93 -5.44 10.02
N THR A 37 5.43 -6.66 10.13
CA THR A 37 4.90 -7.71 11.01
C THR A 37 5.83 -7.91 12.21
N GLN A 38 5.48 -8.83 13.12
CA GLN A 38 6.36 -9.19 14.23
C GLN A 38 7.65 -9.88 13.77
N ASP A 39 7.57 -10.69 12.72
CA ASP A 39 8.66 -11.59 12.32
C ASP A 39 9.39 -11.13 11.05
N ALA A 40 8.74 -10.31 10.22
CA ALA A 40 9.24 -9.91 8.91
C ALA A 40 8.69 -8.57 8.41
N CYS A 41 9.36 -8.02 7.40
CA CYS A 41 8.84 -6.95 6.56
C CYS A 41 8.32 -7.57 5.25
N ILE A 42 7.02 -7.51 5.01
CA ILE A 42 6.42 -8.00 3.77
C ILE A 42 6.42 -6.85 2.76
N ALA A 43 7.08 -7.05 1.62
CA ALA A 43 7.07 -6.12 0.51
C ALA A 43 6.06 -6.57 -0.55
N ILE A 44 5.22 -5.65 -1.01
CA ILE A 44 4.18 -5.88 -2.02
C ILE A 44 4.38 -4.85 -3.11
N ASP A 45 4.71 -5.32 -4.32
CA ASP A 45 4.89 -4.45 -5.47
C ASP A 45 3.53 -4.05 -6.05
N GLY A 46 3.40 -2.77 -6.42
CA GLY A 46 2.19 -2.25 -7.03
C GLY A 46 2.14 -2.55 -8.53
N VAL A 47 0.99 -2.99 -9.02
CA VAL A 47 0.70 -3.16 -10.44
C VAL A 47 0.05 -1.88 -10.95
N ARG A 48 0.62 -1.26 -11.99
CA ARG A 48 0.07 -0.03 -12.56
C ARG A 48 -1.19 -0.30 -13.38
N VAL A 49 -2.26 0.42 -13.08
CA VAL A 49 -3.53 0.42 -13.82
C VAL A 49 -3.94 1.86 -14.08
N GLY A 50 -3.69 2.35 -15.30
CA GLY A 50 -3.87 3.77 -15.64
C GLY A 50 -2.96 4.69 -14.81
N ASP A 51 -3.58 5.56 -14.02
CA ASP A 51 -2.92 6.53 -13.13
C ASP A 51 -2.80 6.01 -11.68
N GLU A 52 -3.24 4.78 -11.44
CA GLU A 52 -3.28 4.17 -10.12
C GLU A 52 -2.35 2.95 -10.03
N TYR A 53 -2.06 2.55 -8.79
CA TYR A 53 -1.31 1.35 -8.45
C TYR A 53 -2.18 0.44 -7.59
N GLU A 54 -2.38 -0.78 -8.07
CA GLU A 54 -3.12 -1.84 -7.39
C GLU A 54 -2.15 -2.72 -6.60
N PHE A 55 -2.52 -3.03 -5.36
CA PHE A 55 -1.77 -3.89 -4.46
C PHE A 55 -2.67 -5.03 -3.99
N THR A 56 -2.27 -6.27 -4.28
CA THR A 56 -2.91 -7.46 -3.71
C THR A 56 -2.37 -7.68 -2.31
N LEU A 57 -3.18 -7.39 -1.30
CA LEU A 57 -2.79 -7.60 0.09
C LEU A 57 -2.84 -9.10 0.42
N PRO A 58 -1.84 -9.64 1.14
CA PRO A 58 -1.89 -11.02 1.61
C PRO A 58 -2.97 -11.18 2.69
N ASP A 59 -3.41 -12.41 2.88
CA ASP A 59 -4.21 -12.78 4.03
C ASP A 59 -3.35 -12.66 5.30
N LEU A 60 -3.71 -11.69 6.15
CA LEU A 60 -3.00 -11.40 7.39
C LEU A 60 -3.94 -11.60 8.58
N PRO A 61 -3.46 -12.17 9.70
CA PRO A 61 -4.26 -12.31 10.91
C PRO A 61 -4.87 -10.97 11.36
N PRO A 62 -6.10 -10.94 11.91
CA PRO A 62 -6.82 -9.71 12.23
C PRO A 62 -6.17 -8.94 13.39
N ARG A 63 -5.31 -7.97 13.04
CA ARG A 63 -4.66 -7.03 13.97
C ARG A 63 -4.23 -5.77 13.23
N LEU A 64 -3.85 -4.74 13.98
CA LEU A 64 -3.32 -3.50 13.38
C LEU A 64 -1.91 -3.71 12.83
N TYR A 65 -1.70 -3.44 11.55
CA TYR A 65 -0.39 -3.46 10.90
C TYR A 65 0.06 -2.05 10.51
N VAL A 66 1.35 -1.77 10.69
CA VAL A 66 1.96 -0.53 10.18
C VAL A 66 2.44 -0.77 8.75
N VAL A 67 1.99 0.07 7.83
CA VAL A 67 2.33 -0.02 6.41
C VAL A 67 2.95 1.27 5.93
N SER A 68 4.02 1.15 5.16
CA SER A 68 4.72 2.28 4.54
C SER A 68 4.73 2.11 3.03
N ALA A 69 4.26 3.14 2.33
CA ALA A 69 4.29 3.23 0.88
C ALA A 69 5.60 3.87 0.40
N TYR A 70 6.18 3.29 -0.64
CA TYR A 70 7.39 3.75 -1.31
C TYR A 70 7.17 3.86 -2.81
N TYR A 71 7.93 4.73 -3.47
CA TYR A 71 8.02 4.83 -4.92
C TYR A 71 9.48 4.86 -5.38
N ALA A 72 9.73 4.41 -6.60
CA ALA A 72 11.05 4.47 -7.24
C ALA A 72 11.23 5.80 -7.98
N ALA A 73 12.21 6.60 -7.53
CA ALA A 73 12.50 7.93 -8.06
C ALA A 73 13.78 7.98 -8.94
N GLY A 74 14.14 6.85 -9.56
CA GLY A 74 15.32 6.72 -10.42
C GLY A 74 16.63 6.46 -9.66
N ASP A 75 16.83 7.07 -8.50
CA ASP A 75 18.01 6.91 -7.63
C ASP A 75 17.79 5.94 -6.45
N GLY A 76 16.59 5.37 -6.33
CA GLY A 76 16.24 4.42 -5.31
C GLY A 76 14.79 4.53 -4.86
N TRP A 77 14.49 3.87 -3.74
CA TRP A 77 13.18 3.90 -3.10
C TRP A 77 13.05 5.12 -2.20
N ARG A 78 11.99 5.91 -2.40
CA ARG A 78 11.65 7.05 -1.56
C ARG A 78 10.38 6.77 -0.77
N PHE A 79 10.37 7.20 0.49
CA PHE A 79 9.21 7.08 1.36
C PHE A 79 8.14 8.09 0.92
N ALA A 80 6.90 7.62 0.76
CA ALA A 80 5.76 8.45 0.45
C ALA A 80 4.93 8.74 1.71
N ARG A 81 4.43 7.67 2.34
CA ARG A 81 3.46 7.79 3.44
C ARG A 81 3.47 6.55 4.32
N ARG A 82 3.12 6.76 5.59
CA ARG A 82 2.81 5.69 6.55
C ARG A 82 1.32 5.69 6.88
N MET A 83 0.74 4.51 6.97
CA MET A 83 -0.66 4.25 7.30
C MET A 83 -0.77 3.00 8.16
N ASN A 84 -1.94 2.79 8.77
CA ASN A 84 -2.27 1.53 9.42
C ASN A 84 -3.25 0.74 8.54
N LEU A 85 -3.03 -0.56 8.41
CA LEU A 85 -4.01 -1.49 7.87
C LEU A 85 -4.63 -2.27 9.03
N LEU A 86 -5.95 -2.37 9.02
CA LEU A 86 -6.71 -3.23 9.92
C LEU A 86 -7.49 -4.24 9.08
N PRO A 87 -7.06 -5.51 9.00
CA PRO A 87 -7.86 -6.57 8.42
C PRO A 87 -9.11 -6.76 9.30
N GLU A 88 -10.28 -6.53 8.73
CA GLU A 88 -11.55 -6.90 9.33
C GLU A 88 -11.62 -8.43 9.38
N GLY A 89 -11.69 -9.00 10.58
CA GLY A 89 -11.96 -10.43 10.71
C GLY A 89 -13.36 -10.75 10.20
N GLY A 90 -13.45 -11.70 9.26
CA GLY A 90 -14.72 -12.34 8.95
C GLY A 90 -15.17 -13.16 10.16
N CYS A 91 -16.44 -13.03 10.55
CA CYS A 91 -17.10 -13.94 11.48
C CYS A 91 -17.49 -15.23 10.77
#